data_AF-A0A6P0H4M5-F1
#
_entry.id   AF-A0A6P0H4M5-F1
#
_cell.length_a   1.000
_cell.length_b   1.000
_cell.length_c   1.000
_cell.angle_alpha   90.00
_cell.angle_beta   90.00
_cell.angle_gamma   90.00
#
_symmetry.space_group_name_H-M   'P 1'
#
loop_
_entity.id
_entity.type
_entity.pdbx_description
1 polymer ?
#
loop_
_entity_poly.entity_id
_entity_poly.type
_entity_poly.pdbx_seq_one_letter_code
_entity_poly.pdbx_strand_id
1 'polypeptide(L)' 'MPSYRLLDGDGRPTDLFTASCDDEARTFGVLRAHELPRPEPRFGSRRDFQVQRQDGERWQLLVAFAPV' A
#
# COMPACT_ATOMS: atom_id res chain seq x y z
N MET A 1 17.87 4.27 3.52
CA MET A 1 16.82 3.70 2.64
C MET A 1 15.48 4.29 3.06
N PRO A 2 14.64 4.74 2.12
CA PRO A 2 13.30 5.23 2.42
C PRO A 2 12.43 4.14 3.06
N SER A 3 11.51 4.60 3.92
CA SER A 3 10.51 3.73 4.57
C SER A 3 9.19 3.83 3.83
N TYR A 4 8.47 2.73 3.76
CA TYR A 4 7.21 2.59 3.05
C TYR A 4 6.22 1.81 3.91
N ARG A 5 4.94 2.04 3.67
CA ARG A 5 3.86 1.24 4.25
C ARG A 5 2.88 0.80 3.18
N LEU A 6 2.34 -0.40 3.37
CA LEU A 6 1.17 -0.89 2.64
C LEU A 6 -0.07 -0.64 3.49
N LEU A 7 -1.09 -0.03 2.91
CA LEU A 7 -2.43 0.04 3.48
C LEU A 7 -3.33 -0.97 2.78
N ASP A 8 -4.18 -1.66 3.53
CA ASP A 8 -5.27 -2.46 2.98
C ASP A 8 -6.37 -1.59 2.36
N GLY A 9 -7.36 -2.22 1.72
CA GLY A 9 -8.50 -1.50 1.14
C GLY A 9 -9.47 -0.89 2.16
N ASP A 10 -9.22 -1.04 3.47
CA ASP A 10 -9.89 -0.28 4.55
C ASP A 10 -9.00 0.89 5.03
N GLY A 11 -7.84 1.13 4.41
CA GLY A 11 -6.89 2.19 4.74
C GLY A 11 -6.03 1.90 5.97
N ARG A 12 -6.00 0.66 6.45
CA ARG A 12 -5.23 0.26 7.63
C ARG A 12 -3.83 -0.20 7.23
N PRO A 13 -2.78 0.22 7.96
CA PRO A 13 -1.43 -0.24 7.67
C PRO A 13 -1.30 -1.73 7.97
N THR A 14 -0.89 -2.50 6.96
CA THR A 14 -0.64 -3.94 7.08
C THR A 14 0.84 -4.25 7.23
N ASP A 15 1.69 -3.53 6.49
CA ASP A 15 3.13 -3.79 6.44
C ASP A 15 3.91 -2.46 6.47
N LEU A 16 5.06 -2.48 7.15
CA LEU A 16 6.06 -1.43 7.14
C LEU A 16 7.37 -2.03 6.59
N PHE A 17 7.94 -1.43 5.55
CA PHE A 17 9.09 -2.00 4.84
C PHE A 17 10.01 -0.91 4.28
N THR A 18 11.21 -1.31 3.86
CA THR A 18 12.17 -0.44 3.18
C THR A 18 12.43 -0.97 1.77
N ALA A 19 12.80 -0.07 0.86
CA ALA A 19 13.18 -0.42 -0.51
C ALA A 19 14.27 0.53 -1.01
N SER A 20 14.99 0.14 -2.05
CA SER A 20 16.06 0.95 -2.65
C SER A 20 15.52 2.11 -3.48
N CYS A 21 14.34 1.97 -4.08
CA CYS A 21 13.64 3.00 -4.85
C CYS A 21 12.10 2.86 -4.80
N ASP A 22 11.39 3.85 -5.32
CA ASP A 22 9.92 3.89 -5.31
C ASP A 22 9.31 2.78 -6.20
N ASP A 23 9.93 2.41 -7.33
CA ASP A 23 9.44 1.35 -8.22
C ASP A 23 9.55 -0.05 -7.59
N GLU A 24 10.63 -0.32 -6.86
CA GLU A 24 10.77 -1.54 -6.07
C GLU A 24 9.68 -1.59 -4.98
N ALA A 25 9.44 -0.47 -4.28
CA ALA A 25 8.42 -0.40 -3.25
C ALA A 25 7.00 -0.63 -3.79
N ARG A 26 6.69 -0.08 -4.97
CA ARG A 26 5.42 -0.34 -5.68
C ARG A 26 5.27 -1.83 -6.01
N THR A 27 6.29 -2.42 -6.62
CA THR A 27 6.28 -3.83 -7.01
C THR A 27 6.09 -4.74 -5.81
N PHE A 28 6.85 -4.51 -4.74
CA PHE A 28 6.71 -5.25 -3.48
C PHE A 28 5.30 -5.10 -2.89
N GLY A 29 4.79 -3.87 -2.78
CA GLY A 29 3.48 -3.61 -2.21
C GLY A 29 2.33 -4.25 -3.00
N VAL A 30 2.43 -4.28 -4.34
CA VAL A 30 1.47 -4.98 -5.20
C VAL A 30 1.50 -6.48 -4.96
N LEU A 31 2.68 -7.10 -5.01
CA LEU A 31 2.82 -8.53 -4.76
C LEU A 31 2.30 -8.92 -3.37
N ARG A 32 2.63 -8.11 -2.35
CA ARG A 32 2.18 -8.34 -0.98
C ARG A 32 0.66 -8.21 -0.83
N ALA A 33 0.04 -7.23 -1.49
CA ALA A 33 -1.40 -7.06 -1.47
C ALA A 33 -2.17 -8.24 -2.09
N HIS A 34 -1.57 -8.98 -3.05
CA HIS A 34 -2.18 -10.20 -3.59
C HIS A 34 -2.23 -11.35 -2.58
N GLU A 35 -1.43 -11.32 -1.53
CA GLU A 35 -1.43 -12.30 -0.44
C GLU A 35 -2.42 -11.95 0.68
N LEU A 36 -2.95 -10.73 0.68
CA LEU A 36 -3.90 -10.25 1.69
C LEU A 36 -5.34 -10.61 1.30
N PRO A 37 -6.20 -10.91 2.28
CA PRO A 37 -7.61 -11.18 2.00
C PRO A 37 -8.23 -9.98 1.30
N ARG A 38 -8.97 -10.24 0.20
CA ARG A 38 -9.67 -9.17 -0.51
C ARG A 38 -10.66 -8.51 0.44
N PRO A 39 -10.65 -7.18 0.58
CA PRO A 39 -11.64 -6.48 1.38
C PRO A 39 -13.03 -6.75 0.79
N GLU A 40 -13.99 -7.09 1.65
CA GLU A 40 -15.37 -7.26 1.21
C GLU A 40 -15.88 -5.98 0.55
N PRO A 41 -16.66 -6.09 -0.54
CA PRO A 41 -17.20 -4.94 -1.23
C PRO A 41 -18.15 -4.13 -0.34
N ARG A 42 -17.65 -3.05 0.28
CA ARG A 42 -18.47 -2.10 1.04
C ARG A 42 -18.92 -0.94 0.15
N PHE A 43 -20.19 -0.56 0.27
CA PHE A 43 -20.75 0.57 -0.47
C PHE A 43 -20.10 1.87 0.01
N GLY A 44 -19.48 2.63 -0.90
CA GLY A 44 -18.84 3.92 -0.58
C GLY A 44 -17.38 3.89 -0.14
N SER A 45 -16.75 2.72 0.04
CA SER A 45 -15.31 2.62 0.33
C SER A 45 -14.48 2.56 -0.97
N ARG A 46 -13.40 3.35 -1.06
CA ARG A 46 -12.38 3.18 -2.10
C ARG A 46 -11.62 1.87 -1.83
N ARG A 47 -11.76 0.89 -2.72
CA ARG A 47 -11.28 -0.50 -2.57
C ARG A 47 -9.81 -0.67 -2.94
N ASP A 48 -8.98 0.29 -2.59
CA ASP A 48 -7.63 0.36 -3.11
C ASP A 48 -6.61 0.10 -1.99
N PHE A 49 -5.79 -0.92 -2.16
CA PHE A 49 -4.53 -1.03 -1.44
C PHE A 49 -3.66 0.17 -1.81
N GLN A 50 -2.88 0.66 -0.84
CA GLN A 50 -2.04 1.83 -1.07
C GLN A 50 -0.62 1.58 -0.61
N VAL A 51 0.34 1.84 -1.48
CA VAL A 51 1.73 1.98 -1.06
C VAL A 51 1.99 3.45 -0.81
N GLN A 52 2.51 3.75 0.38
CA GLN A 52 2.88 5.10 0.77
C GLN A 52 4.34 5.15 1.18
N ARG A 53 5.03 6.23 0.83
CA ARG A 53 6.40 6.51 1.26
C ARG A 53 6.39 7.48 2.43
N GLN A 54 7.28 7.26 3.39
CA GLN A 54 7.52 8.20 4.46
C GLN A 54 8.39 9.37 3.96
N ASP A 55 7.91 10.58 4.21
CA ASP A 55 8.58 11.84 3.93
C ASP A 55 8.55 12.70 5.20
N GLY A 56 9.63 12.64 5.98
CA GLY A 56 9.68 13.18 7.34
C GLY A 56 8.63 12.53 8.26
N GLU A 57 7.71 13.35 8.75
CA GLU A 57 6.59 12.92 9.60
C GLU A 57 5.32 12.55 8.79
N ARG A 58 5.36 12.70 7.46
CA ARG A 58 4.19 12.51 6.58
C ARG A 58 4.32 11.23 5.77
N TRP A 59 3.18 10.74 5.32
CA TRP A 59 3.08 9.62 4.39
C TRP A 59 2.51 10.10 3.07
N GLN A 60 3.27 9.92 1.99
CA GLN A 60 2.89 10.32 0.65
C GLN A 60 2.46 9.11 -0.17
N LEU A 61 1.32 9.20 -0.87
CA LEU A 61 0.82 8.15 -1.74
C LEU A 61 1.76 7.93 -2.93
N LEU A 62 2.21 6.69 -3.14
CA LEU A 62 2.96 6.30 -4.34
C LEU A 62 2.09 5.63 -5.39
N VAL A 63 1.22 4.71 -4.96
CA VAL A 63 0.27 4.01 -5.82
C VAL A 63 -0.93 3.56 -4.99
N ALA A 64 -2.11 3.65 -5.60
CA ALA A 64 -3.34 3.04 -5.12
C ALA A 64 -3.82 2.05 -6.19
N PHE A 65 -4.21 0.84 -5.80
CA PHE A 65 -4.63 -0.19 -6.75
C PHE A 65 -5.61 -1.18 -6.11
N ALA A 66 -6.50 -1.74 -6.92
CA ALA A 66 -7.32 -2.87 -6.55
C ALA A 66 -6.74 -4.14 -7.21
N PRO A 67 -6.29 -5.15 -6.45
CA PRO A 67 -5.81 -6.40 -7.02
C PRO A 67 -6.97 -7.11 -7.74
N VAL A 68 -6.75 -7.43 -9.03
CA VAL A 68 -7.68 -8.18 -9.89
C VAL A 68 -7.70 -9.66 -9.54
#